data_AF-A0A2X3DDF6-F1
#
_entry.id   AF-A0A2X3DDF6-F1
#
_cell.length_a   1.000
_cell.length_b   1.000
_cell.length_c   1.000
_cell.angle_alpha   90.00
_cell.angle_beta   90.00
_cell.angle_gamma   90.00
#
_symmetry.space_group_name_H-M   'P 1'
#
loop_
_entity.id
_entity.type
_entity.pdbx_description
1 polymer ?
#
loop_
_entity_poly.entity_id
_entity_poly.type
_entity_poly.pdbx_seq_one_letter_code
_entity_poly.pdbx_strand_id
1 'polypeptide(L)'
;MLVHNGMGTVEELRGVKQPLLLASTTQAARRDGNVIIHVAQGTTHIGPAKSYEGDYSYLAEVLQSVLPDVAWHNNIHSAIWRKLAVNCVINL
;
A
#
# COMPACT_ATOMS: atom_id res chain seq x y z
N MET A 1 6.43 -6.65 2.17
CA MET A 1 5.50 -5.52 1.99
C MET A 1 4.50 -5.91 0.92
N LEU A 2 3.21 -5.74 1.19
CA LEU A 2 2.14 -6.03 0.24
C LEU A 2 1.59 -4.72 -0.31
N VAL A 3 1.64 -4.57 -1.63
CA VAL A 3 1.06 -3.42 -2.32
C VAL A 3 -0.10 -3.95 -3.16
N HIS A 4 -1.33 -3.89 -2.63
CA HIS A 4 -2.51 -4.29 -3.38
C HIS A 4 -3.75 -3.54 -2.90
N ASN A 5 -4.75 -3.44 -3.77
CA ASN A 5 -5.96 -2.64 -3.56
C ASN A 5 -7.08 -3.39 -2.81
N GLY A 6 -6.80 -4.57 -2.25
CA GLY A 6 -7.79 -5.44 -1.62
C GLY A 6 -7.59 -5.58 -0.11
N MET A 7 -8.61 -6.11 0.57
CA MET A 7 -8.55 -6.58 1.95
C MET A 7 -8.69 -8.12 1.94
N GLY A 8 -8.06 -8.84 2.86
CA GLY A 8 -8.15 -10.32 2.95
C GLY A 8 -6.82 -11.07 2.80
N THR A 9 -5.80 -10.46 2.17
CA THR A 9 -4.51 -11.13 1.95
C THR A 9 -3.68 -11.27 3.24
N VAL A 10 -3.98 -10.48 4.26
CA VAL A 10 -3.34 -10.62 5.59
C VAL A 10 -3.81 -11.91 6.27
N GLU A 11 -5.08 -12.26 6.11
CA GLU A 11 -5.69 -13.47 6.66
C GLU A 11 -5.12 -14.73 6.01
N GLU A 12 -4.80 -14.67 4.72
CA GLU A 12 -4.15 -15.76 3.97
C GLU A 12 -2.67 -15.94 4.36
N LEU A 13 -2.02 -14.89 4.87
CA LEU A 13 -0.60 -14.88 5.22
C LEU A 13 -0.33 -15.02 6.73
N ARG A 14 -1.31 -15.54 7.50
CA ARG A 14 -1.17 -15.75 8.95
C ARG A 14 0.03 -16.61 9.37
N GLY A 15 0.54 -17.46 8.48
CA GLY A 15 1.72 -18.30 8.73
C GLY A 15 3.08 -17.59 8.58
N VAL A 16 3.10 -16.35 8.07
CA VAL A 16 4.33 -15.59 7.83
C VAL A 16 4.85 -15.03 9.16
N LYS A 17 6.12 -15.33 9.46
CA LYS A 17 6.79 -14.85 10.69
C LYS A 17 7.40 -13.46 10.54
N GLN A 18 7.71 -13.06 9.32
CA GLN A 18 8.27 -11.75 9.01
C GLN A 18 7.23 -10.64 9.28
N PRO A 19 7.70 -9.43 9.65
CA PRO A 19 6.86 -8.24 9.73
C PRO A 19 6.16 -7.98 8.40
N LEU A 20 4.85 -7.74 8.46
CA LEU A 20 3.99 -7.54 7.31
C LEU A 20 3.56 -6.07 7.28
N LEU A 21 3.98 -5.37 6.24
CA LEU A 21 3.53 -4.01 5.96
C LEU A 21 2.53 -4.03 4.81
N LEU A 22 1.46 -3.26 4.97
CA LEU A 22 0.48 -2.99 3.93
C LEU A 22 0.78 -1.65 3.30
N ALA A 23 0.57 -1.56 2.00
CA ALA A 23 0.66 -0.31 1.28
C ALA A 23 -0.44 -0.19 0.23
N SER A 24 -0.87 1.04 0.00
CA SER A 24 -1.89 1.41 -0.96
C SER A 24 -1.48 2.69 -1.67
N THR A 25 -1.44 2.66 -2.99
CA THR A 25 -0.93 3.78 -3.78
C THR A 25 -1.98 4.35 -4.74
N THR A 26 -1.99 5.67 -4.91
CA THR A 26 -2.73 6.36 -5.97
C THR A 26 -1.87 6.65 -7.21
N GLN A 27 -0.61 6.19 -7.22
CA GLN A 27 0.23 6.18 -8.41
C GLN A 27 -0.50 5.43 -9.53
N ALA A 28 -0.61 6.05 -10.71
CA ALA A 28 -1.32 5.47 -11.84
C ALA A 28 -0.31 5.01 -12.90
N ALA A 29 -0.29 3.73 -13.21
CA ALA A 29 0.49 3.17 -14.31
C ALA A 29 -0.42 2.39 -15.27
N ARG A 30 -0.20 2.55 -16.57
CA ARG A 30 -0.92 1.81 -17.62
C ARG A 30 0.06 0.95 -18.38
N ARG A 31 -0.34 -0.28 -18.67
CA ARG A 31 0.37 -1.17 -19.59
C ARG A 31 -0.16 -0.98 -21.01
N ASP A 32 0.73 -0.78 -21.95
CA ASP A 32 0.44 -0.67 -23.38
C ASP A 32 1.35 -1.65 -24.14
N GLY A 33 0.82 -2.84 -24.43
CA GLY A 33 1.62 -3.98 -24.91
C GLY A 33 2.73 -4.37 -23.93
N ASN A 34 3.98 -4.16 -24.35
CA ASN A 34 5.18 -4.42 -23.56
C ASN A 34 5.75 -3.18 -22.87
N VAL A 35 5.08 -2.04 -22.98
CA VAL A 35 5.50 -0.78 -22.36
C VAL A 35 4.68 -0.52 -21.10
N ILE A 36 5.34 -0.10 -20.03
CA ILE A 36 4.69 0.41 -18.82
C ILE A 36 4.85 1.93 -18.82
N ILE A 37 3.72 2.64 -18.81
CA ILE A 37 3.67 4.09 -18.84
C ILE A 37 3.19 4.55 -17.46
N HIS A 38 3.99 5.39 -16.80
CA HIS A 38 3.56 6.10 -15.60
C HIS A 38 2.68 7.28 -16.00
N VAL A 39 1.39 7.20 -15.66
CA VAL A 39 0.35 8.11 -16.16
C VAL A 39 0.11 9.28 -15.21
N ALA A 40 0.20 9.04 -13.91
CA ALA A 40 0.00 10.09 -12.91
C ALA A 40 0.78 9.82 -11.63
N GLN A 41 1.34 10.91 -11.08
CA GLN A 41 1.91 10.93 -9.74
C GLN A 41 0.79 10.75 -8.71
N GLY A 42 1.13 10.09 -7.60
CA GLY A 42 0.22 9.88 -6.49
C GLY A 42 0.99 9.66 -5.20
N THR A 43 0.26 9.31 -4.15
CA THR A 43 0.82 9.06 -2.83
C THR A 43 0.71 7.57 -2.51
N THR A 44 1.77 7.00 -2.00
CA THR A 44 1.80 5.65 -1.43
C THR A 44 1.63 5.75 0.08
N HIS A 45 0.50 5.26 0.58
CA HIS A 45 0.28 5.11 2.01
C HIS A 45 0.82 3.75 2.45
N ILE A 46 1.60 3.71 3.52
CA ILE A 46 2.22 2.49 4.05
C ILE A 46 2.05 2.40 5.57
N GLY A 47 1.90 1.20 6.10
CA GLY A 47 1.95 0.97 7.53
C GLY A 47 1.88 -0.50 7.90
N PRO A 48 1.97 -0.82 9.20
CA PRO A 48 2.04 -2.21 9.65
C PRO A 48 0.66 -2.87 9.62
N ALA A 49 0.60 -4.14 9.19
CA ALA A 49 -0.65 -4.90 9.13
C ALA A 49 -1.25 -5.15 10.53
N LYS A 50 -0.38 -5.24 11.55
CA LYS A 50 -0.67 -5.39 12.98
C LYS A 50 0.43 -4.73 13.80
N SER A 51 0.28 -4.63 15.11
CA SER A 51 1.37 -4.12 15.97
C SER A 51 2.58 -5.08 15.92
N TYR A 52 3.78 -4.52 15.74
CA TYR A 52 5.06 -5.21 15.80
C TYR A 52 5.95 -4.53 16.84
N GLU A 53 6.85 -5.27 17.48
CA GLU A 53 7.79 -4.70 18.46
C GLU A 53 8.87 -3.82 17.80
N GLY A 54 9.16 -4.05 16.51
CA GLY A 54 10.12 -3.25 15.74
C GLY A 54 9.50 -2.02 15.10
N ASP A 55 10.27 -0.94 15.01
CA ASP A 55 9.92 0.22 14.19
C ASP A 55 10.31 -0.02 12.73
N TYR A 56 9.33 0.04 11.85
CA TYR A 56 9.49 -0.15 10.40
C TYR A 56 9.18 1.12 9.60
N SER A 57 8.97 2.26 10.28
CA SER A 57 8.66 3.54 9.64
C SER A 57 9.78 4.04 8.72
N TYR A 58 11.03 3.66 8.98
CA TYR A 58 12.17 3.95 8.10
C TYR A 58 11.97 3.48 6.66
N LEU A 59 11.15 2.44 6.44
CA LEU A 59 10.84 1.96 5.09
C LEU A 59 10.03 2.99 4.29
N ALA A 60 9.28 3.88 4.94
CA ALA A 60 8.65 5.00 4.27
C ALA A 60 9.67 6.01 3.74
N GLU A 61 10.75 6.29 4.50
CA GLU A 61 11.83 7.18 4.05
C GLU A 61 12.59 6.60 2.87
N VAL A 62 12.89 5.29 2.90
CA VAL A 62 13.51 4.59 1.78
C VAL A 62 12.63 4.73 0.53
N LEU A 63 11.33 4.46 0.64
CA LEU A 63 10.41 4.59 -0.48
C LEU A 63 10.25 6.04 -0.95
N GLN A 64 10.28 7.02 -0.04
CA GLN A 64 10.22 8.44 -0.38
C GLN A 64 11.37 8.84 -1.31
N SER A 65 12.56 8.27 -1.11
CA SER A 65 13.73 8.54 -1.94
C SER A 65 13.67 7.91 -3.34
N VAL A 66 12.81 6.91 -3.54
CA VAL A 66 12.74 6.13 -4.79
C VAL A 66 11.51 6.48 -5.62
N LEU A 67 10.33 6.55 -4.99
CA LEU A 67 9.05 6.83 -5.65
C LEU A 67 8.17 7.70 -4.75
N PRO A 68 8.50 9.01 -4.62
CA PRO A 68 7.67 9.94 -3.88
C PRO A 68 6.29 10.10 -4.55
N ASP A 69 5.22 10.39 -3.82
CA ASP A 69 5.17 10.71 -2.39
C ASP A 69 4.77 9.49 -1.52
N VAL A 70 5.22 9.44 -0.27
CA VAL A 70 5.03 8.32 0.65
C VAL A 70 4.63 8.81 2.05
N ALA A 71 3.54 8.26 2.58
CA ALA A 71 3.04 8.59 3.91
C ALA A 71 2.91 7.35 4.79
N TRP A 72 3.58 7.38 5.95
CA TRP A 72 3.49 6.33 6.95
C TRP A 72 2.25 6.49 7.85
N HIS A 73 1.60 5.37 8.17
CA HIS A 73 0.44 5.29 9.06
C HIS A 73 0.64 4.18 10.09
N ASN A 74 0.66 4.54 11.38
CA ASN A 74 0.63 3.53 12.45
C ASN A 74 -0.65 2.68 12.43
N ASN A 75 -1.73 3.23 11.87
CA ASN A 75 -2.97 2.52 11.59
C ASN A 75 -3.38 2.65 10.11
N ILE A 76 -2.74 1.84 9.27
CA ILE A 76 -2.96 1.82 7.81
C ILE A 76 -4.36 1.37 7.39
N HIS A 77 -5.07 0.62 8.25
CA HIS A 77 -6.42 0.13 7.94
C HIS A 77 -7.36 1.27 7.59
N SER A 78 -7.29 2.39 8.29
CA SER A 78 -8.09 3.59 8.00
C SER A 78 -7.95 4.09 6.55
N ALA A 79 -6.71 4.13 6.02
CA ALA A 79 -6.42 4.54 4.66
C ALA A 79 -6.90 3.50 3.63
N ILE A 80 -6.76 2.21 3.95
CA ILE A 80 -7.24 1.10 3.11
C ILE A 80 -8.77 1.09 3.03
N TRP A 81 -9.48 1.26 4.15
CA TRP A 81 -10.95 1.33 4.21
C TRP A 81 -11.50 2.47 3.36
N ARG A 82 -10.88 3.65 3.42
CA ARG A 82 -11.30 4.79 2.59
C ARG A 82 -11.18 4.46 1.10
N LYS A 83 -10.08 3.84 0.68
CA LYS A 83 -9.90 3.45 -0.73
C LYS A 83 -10.86 2.35 -1.15
N LEU A 84 -11.12 1.38 -0.28
CA LEU A 84 -12.07 0.30 -0.53
C LEU A 84 -13.48 0.87 -0.73
N ALA A 85 -13.93 1.77 0.15
CA ALA A 85 -15.25 2.41 0.05
C ALA A 85 -15.44 3.14 -1.29
N VAL A 86 -14.42 3.89 -1.74
CA VAL A 86 -14.42 4.55 -3.06
C VAL A 86 -14.49 3.52 -4.19
N ASN A 87 -13.66 2.46 -4.14
CA ASN A 87 -13.66 1.41 -5.15
C ASN A 87 -15.00 0.65 -5.21
N CYS A 88 -15.65 0.40 -4.08
CA CYS A 88 -16.95 -0.26 -4.04
C CYS A 88 -18.05 0.56 -4.69
N VAL A 89 -17.98 1.89 -4.62
CA VAL A 89 -18.96 2.78 -5.26
C VAL A 89 -18.71 2.94 -6.77
N ILE A 90 -17.44 2.95 -7.19
CA ILE A 90 -17.06 3.12 -8.60
C ILE A 90 -17.21 1.82 -9.41
N ASN A 91 -16.89 0.66 -8.82
CA ASN A 91 -16.87 -0.64 -9.51
C ASN A 91 -18.20 -1.41 -9.41
N LEU A 92 -19.30 -0.73 -9.06
CA LEU A 92 -20.65 -1.30 -8.98
C LEU A 92 -21.29 -1.45 -10.37
#